data_AF-A0A7S2DWK2-F1
#
_entry.id   AF-A0A7S2DWK2-F1
#
_cell.length_a   1.000
_cell.length_b   1.000
_cell.length_c   1.000
_cell.angle_alpha   90.00
_cell.angle_beta   90.00
_cell.angle_gamma   90.00
#
_symmetry.space_group_name_H-M   'P 1'
#
loop_
_entity.id
_entity.type
_entity.pdbx_description
1 polymer ?
#
loop_
_entity_poly.entity_id
_entity_poly.type
_entity_poly.pdbx_seq_one_letter_code
_entity_poly.pdbx_strand_id
1 'polypeptide(L)'
;AKAVSKLNMSGAVRHGAECFNFWFPQELDQEFLIVWDGFSRYFGSKHVSWGLVDRQGLLTFLRARVDEGFSFPLNPKWIICDHGFREIYDALAARPDAQDSIDSWLPPGSGLRDRLDRILREYPGGFCPITKEGEKVEMMDQDMAEWELKRAAVLQRARTKLRAIHRLNVMARNSIRDSSASADATPEAVTEVAAPLTDAQAEAQEASA
;
A
#
# COMPACT_ATOMS: atom_id res chain seq x y z
N ALA A 1 30.76 -8.50 -6.15
CA ALA A 1 30.71 -7.73 -7.42
C ALA A 1 29.33 -7.88 -8.06
N LYS A 2 28.64 -6.79 -8.40
CA LYS A 2 27.25 -6.82 -8.89
C LYS A 2 27.19 -7.39 -10.32
N ALA A 3 26.28 -8.31 -10.62
CA ALA A 3 26.15 -8.93 -11.95
C ALA A 3 26.00 -7.88 -13.08
N VAL A 4 25.20 -6.84 -12.85
CA VAL A 4 25.01 -5.70 -13.76
C VAL A 4 26.36 -5.08 -14.16
N SER A 5 27.25 -4.82 -13.19
CA SER A 5 28.56 -4.21 -13.47
C SER A 5 29.46 -5.11 -14.32
N LYS A 6 29.40 -6.43 -14.13
CA LYS A 6 30.21 -7.40 -14.88
C LYS A 6 29.70 -7.62 -16.30
N LEU A 7 28.39 -7.49 -16.51
CA LEU A 7 27.74 -7.82 -17.78
C LEU A 7 27.37 -6.59 -18.61
N ASN A 8 27.75 -5.39 -18.15
CA ASN A 8 27.41 -4.12 -18.80
C ASN A 8 27.82 -4.07 -20.27
N MET A 9 29.00 -4.61 -20.63
CA MET A 9 29.47 -4.62 -22.03
C MET A 9 28.59 -5.47 -22.96
N SER A 10 28.04 -6.58 -22.46
CA SER A 10 27.14 -7.46 -23.24
C SER A 10 25.70 -6.96 -23.26
N GLY A 11 25.31 -6.21 -22.22
CA GLY A 11 23.91 -5.86 -21.98
C GLY A 11 23.02 -7.06 -21.65
N ALA A 12 23.57 -8.22 -21.30
CA ALA A 12 22.79 -9.42 -20.97
C ALA A 12 22.01 -9.26 -19.65
N VAL A 13 22.54 -8.51 -18.69
CA VAL A 13 21.85 -8.13 -17.44
C VAL A 13 21.97 -6.63 -17.27
N ARG A 14 20.84 -5.91 -17.33
CA ARG A 14 20.80 -4.44 -17.35
C ARG A 14 20.23 -3.80 -16.09
N HIS A 15 19.51 -4.56 -15.27
CA HIS A 15 18.87 -4.07 -14.06
C HIS A 15 19.03 -5.05 -12.88
N GLY A 16 18.54 -4.63 -11.71
CA GLY A 16 18.48 -5.47 -10.52
C GLY A 16 17.43 -6.58 -10.64
N ALA A 17 17.35 -7.43 -9.61
CA ALA A 17 16.36 -8.51 -9.57
C ALA A 17 14.94 -7.97 -9.41
N GLU A 18 13.97 -8.62 -10.07
CA GLU A 18 12.56 -8.19 -10.08
C GLU A 18 11.88 -8.25 -8.70
N CYS A 19 12.42 -9.02 -7.76
CA CYS A 19 11.96 -9.02 -6.38
C CYS A 19 12.15 -7.66 -5.67
N PHE A 20 12.93 -6.75 -6.26
CA PHE A 20 13.14 -5.38 -5.79
C PHE A 20 12.60 -4.30 -6.74
N ASN A 21 11.85 -4.70 -7.78
CA ASN A 21 11.17 -3.74 -8.65
C ASN A 21 9.84 -3.33 -8.00
N PHE A 22 9.89 -2.28 -7.16
CA PHE A 22 8.71 -1.76 -6.46
C PHE A 22 7.95 -0.71 -7.26
N TRP A 23 8.56 -0.15 -8.30
CA TRP A 23 8.00 0.96 -9.07
C TRP A 23 7.04 0.46 -10.15
N PHE A 24 7.44 -0.57 -10.91
CA PHE A 24 6.60 -1.25 -11.89
C PHE A 24 6.84 -2.76 -11.83
N PRO A 25 6.37 -3.44 -10.78
CA PRO A 25 6.52 -4.88 -10.67
C PRO A 25 5.82 -5.57 -11.85
N GLN A 26 6.62 -6.24 -12.67
CA GLN A 26 6.14 -7.00 -13.83
C GLN A 26 5.24 -8.16 -13.37
N GLU A 27 4.38 -8.63 -14.26
CA GLU A 27 3.63 -9.86 -14.02
C GLU A 27 4.58 -11.05 -14.05
N LEU A 28 4.19 -12.13 -13.36
CA LEU A 28 4.96 -13.36 -13.39
C LEU A 28 4.91 -13.97 -14.79
N ASP A 29 6.07 -14.37 -15.30
CA ASP A 29 6.18 -15.11 -16.54
C ASP A 29 5.43 -16.45 -16.48
N GLN A 30 5.09 -16.99 -17.65
CA GLN A 30 4.49 -18.33 -17.74
C GLN A 30 5.51 -19.44 -17.50
N GLU A 31 6.78 -19.17 -17.79
CA GLU A 31 7.89 -20.10 -17.73
C GLU A 31 9.12 -19.44 -17.12
N PHE A 32 9.83 -20.17 -16.26
CA PHE A 32 10.99 -19.71 -15.52
C PHE A 32 12.18 -20.61 -15.77
N LEU A 33 13.33 -20.00 -16.09
CA LEU A 33 14.60 -20.70 -16.13
C LEU A 33 15.22 -20.74 -14.73
N ILE A 34 15.35 -21.93 -14.16
CA ILE A 34 16.06 -22.16 -12.91
C ILE A 34 17.45 -22.67 -13.24
N VAL A 35 18.47 -22.03 -12.67
CA VAL A 35 19.87 -22.51 -12.70
C VAL A 35 20.24 -22.98 -11.30
N TRP A 36 20.43 -24.29 -11.13
CA TRP A 36 20.72 -24.93 -9.85
C TRP A 36 21.56 -26.20 -10.02
N ASP A 37 22.71 -26.26 -9.34
CA ASP A 37 23.64 -27.39 -9.43
C ASP A 37 23.06 -28.71 -8.91
N GLY A 38 22.04 -28.64 -8.06
CA GLY A 38 21.33 -29.83 -7.58
C GLY A 38 20.67 -30.61 -8.72
N PHE A 39 20.29 -29.97 -9.83
CA PHE A 39 19.69 -30.66 -10.98
C PHE A 39 20.60 -31.74 -11.57
N SER A 40 21.91 -31.53 -11.57
CA SER A 40 22.87 -32.53 -12.05
C SER A 40 22.79 -33.85 -11.25
N ARG A 41 22.35 -33.80 -9.98
CA ARG A 41 22.17 -34.99 -9.13
C ARG A 41 20.87 -35.73 -9.42
N TYR A 42 19.81 -35.02 -9.84
CA TYR A 42 18.49 -35.60 -10.08
C TYR A 42 18.34 -36.18 -11.50
N PHE A 43 18.97 -35.58 -12.51
CA PHE A 43 18.76 -35.98 -13.90
C PHE A 43 19.72 -37.05 -14.42
N GLY A 44 20.69 -37.52 -13.61
CA GLY A 44 21.49 -38.73 -13.82
C GLY A 44 22.33 -38.81 -15.12
N SER A 45 22.19 -37.85 -16.05
CA SER A 45 22.81 -37.86 -17.36
C SER A 45 22.97 -36.43 -17.88
N LYS A 46 24.23 -36.07 -18.18
CA LYS A 46 24.75 -34.72 -18.52
C LYS A 46 24.66 -33.71 -17.37
N HIS A 47 25.76 -32.99 -17.15
CA HIS A 47 25.90 -31.87 -16.23
C HIS A 47 24.99 -30.68 -16.63
N VAL A 48 23.68 -30.85 -16.51
CA VAL A 48 22.71 -29.79 -16.79
C VAL A 48 22.29 -29.20 -15.44
N SER A 49 22.91 -28.08 -15.09
CA SER A 49 22.58 -27.30 -13.90
C SER A 49 21.43 -26.32 -14.15
N TRP A 50 20.55 -26.57 -15.12
CA TRP A 50 19.43 -25.68 -15.41
C TRP A 50 18.18 -26.42 -15.91
N GLY A 51 17.02 -25.81 -15.76
CA GLY A 51 15.74 -26.35 -16.25
C GLY A 51 14.66 -25.27 -16.34
N LEU A 52 13.73 -25.45 -17.27
CA LEU A 52 12.54 -24.62 -17.39
C LEU A 52 11.42 -25.21 -16.55
N VAL A 53 10.69 -24.35 -15.84
CA VAL A 53 9.54 -24.73 -15.04
C VAL A 53 8.40 -23.75 -15.26
N ASP A 54 7.16 -24.22 -15.12
CA ASP A 54 6.02 -23.33 -15.02
C ASP A 54 5.96 -22.66 -13.62
N ARG A 55 4.95 -21.82 -13.41
CA ARG A 55 4.71 -21.16 -12.13
C ARG A 55 4.58 -22.14 -10.96
N GLN A 56 3.86 -23.25 -11.14
CA GLN A 56 3.66 -24.23 -10.06
C GLN A 56 4.97 -24.94 -9.71
N GLY A 57 5.79 -25.27 -10.71
CA GLY A 57 7.12 -25.79 -10.56
C GLY A 57 8.06 -24.81 -9.86
N LEU A 58 7.97 -23.51 -10.19
CA LEU A 58 8.71 -22.47 -9.47
C LEU A 58 8.33 -22.43 -7.99
N LEU A 59 7.04 -22.38 -7.65
CA LEU A 59 6.57 -22.36 -6.26
C LEU A 59 7.06 -23.59 -5.49
N THR A 60 6.94 -24.76 -6.10
CA THR A 60 7.39 -26.05 -5.52
C THR A 60 8.91 -26.02 -5.28
N PHE A 61 9.67 -25.54 -6.26
CA PHE A 61 11.13 -25.41 -6.16
C PHE A 61 11.53 -24.46 -5.04
N LEU A 62 10.96 -23.25 -5.02
CA LEU A 62 11.24 -22.24 -4.00
C LEU A 62 10.92 -22.75 -2.61
N ARG A 63 9.78 -23.42 -2.45
CA ARG A 63 9.41 -24.01 -1.16
C ARG A 63 10.42 -25.06 -0.69
N ALA A 64 10.83 -25.98 -1.57
CA ALA A 64 11.84 -26.98 -1.24
C ALA A 64 13.18 -26.34 -0.84
N ARG A 65 13.56 -25.21 -1.47
CA ARG A 65 14.75 -24.44 -1.08
C ARG A 65 14.60 -23.80 0.30
N VAL A 66 13.41 -23.30 0.65
CA VAL A 66 13.14 -22.84 2.03
C VAL A 66 13.32 -23.99 3.01
N ASP A 67 12.84 -25.19 2.71
CA ASP A 67 12.99 -26.35 3.62
C ASP A 67 14.47 -26.79 3.75
N GLU A 68 15.31 -26.55 2.72
CA GLU A 68 16.76 -26.81 2.73
C GLU A 68 17.61 -25.73 3.40
N GLY A 69 16.99 -24.68 3.93
CA GLY A 69 17.72 -23.62 4.63
C GLY A 69 18.01 -22.37 3.80
N PHE A 70 17.64 -22.33 2.52
CA PHE A 70 17.85 -21.13 1.70
C PHE A 70 16.91 -20.00 2.13
N SER A 71 17.38 -18.76 2.02
CA SER A 71 16.58 -17.55 2.14
C SER A 71 16.69 -16.76 0.83
N PHE A 72 15.60 -16.13 0.42
CA PHE A 72 15.57 -15.27 -0.77
C PHE A 72 14.49 -14.18 -0.66
N PRO A 73 14.71 -13.01 -1.27
CA PRO A 73 13.73 -11.92 -1.25
C PRO A 73 12.52 -12.23 -2.13
N LEU A 74 11.34 -11.80 -1.67
CA LEU A 74 10.09 -11.85 -2.42
C LEU A 74 9.57 -10.44 -2.63
N ASN A 75 9.04 -10.15 -3.83
CA ASN A 75 8.34 -8.89 -4.06
C ASN A 75 7.03 -8.90 -3.24
N PRO A 76 6.71 -7.85 -2.45
CA PRO A 76 5.45 -7.76 -1.74
C PRO A 76 4.20 -7.87 -2.64
N LYS A 77 4.30 -7.46 -3.92
CA LYS A 77 3.22 -7.69 -4.88
C LYS A 77 2.91 -9.17 -5.00
N TRP A 78 3.92 -10.02 -5.15
CA TRP A 78 3.71 -11.46 -5.36
C TRP A 78 3.03 -12.08 -4.15
N ILE A 79 3.44 -11.69 -2.93
CA ILE A 79 2.84 -12.18 -1.69
C ILE A 79 1.35 -11.84 -1.62
N ILE A 80 0.97 -10.65 -2.09
CA ILE A 80 -0.41 -10.14 -2.00
C ILE A 80 -1.28 -10.55 -3.18
N CYS A 81 -0.74 -10.67 -4.38
CA CYS A 81 -1.52 -10.81 -5.61
C CYS A 81 -1.39 -12.19 -6.25
N ASP A 82 -0.34 -12.94 -5.94
CA ASP A 82 -0.01 -14.19 -6.62
C ASP A 82 -0.17 -15.40 -5.68
N HIS A 83 -1.22 -16.19 -5.91
CA HIS A 83 -1.45 -17.46 -5.22
C HIS A 83 -0.17 -18.33 -5.11
N GLY A 84 0.07 -18.88 -3.92
CA GLY A 84 1.24 -19.71 -3.60
C GLY A 84 2.42 -18.95 -2.99
N PHE A 85 2.57 -17.65 -3.26
CA PHE A 85 3.71 -16.89 -2.73
C PHE A 85 3.56 -16.52 -1.25
N ARG A 86 2.33 -16.39 -0.75
CA ARG A 86 2.06 -16.21 0.67
C ARG A 86 2.63 -17.37 1.49
N GLU A 87 2.42 -18.60 1.05
CA GLU A 87 2.85 -19.80 1.73
C GLU A 87 4.38 -19.93 1.79
N ILE A 88 5.07 -19.41 0.77
CA ILE A 88 6.53 -19.31 0.75
C ILE A 88 7.00 -18.24 1.74
N TYR A 89 6.35 -17.07 1.72
CA TYR A 89 6.65 -15.99 2.66
C TYR A 89 6.47 -16.41 4.11
N ASP A 90 5.33 -17.05 4.43
CA ASP A 90 5.01 -17.52 5.78
C ASP A 90 6.05 -18.54 6.28
N ALA A 91 6.56 -19.41 5.40
CA ALA A 91 7.61 -20.36 5.79
C ALA A 91 9.00 -19.73 5.93
N LEU A 92 9.33 -18.72 5.13
CA LEU A 92 10.52 -17.92 5.36
C LEU A 92 10.41 -17.18 6.71
N ALA A 93 9.27 -16.56 6.99
CA ALA A 93 9.04 -15.79 8.21
C ALA A 93 9.01 -16.66 9.47
N ALA A 94 8.55 -17.91 9.39
CA ALA A 94 8.55 -18.84 10.52
C ALA A 94 9.95 -19.33 10.91
N ARG A 95 10.95 -19.14 10.05
CA ARG A 95 12.31 -19.66 10.25
C ARG A 95 13.20 -18.67 11.00
N PRO A 96 13.80 -19.05 12.16
CA PRO A 96 14.68 -18.16 12.92
C PRO A 96 15.96 -17.77 12.17
N ASP A 97 16.51 -18.69 11.38
CA ASP A 97 17.75 -18.49 10.60
C ASP A 97 17.56 -17.62 9.35
N ALA A 98 16.32 -17.36 8.95
CA ALA A 98 16.00 -16.46 7.85
C ALA A 98 15.78 -15.00 8.31
N GLN A 99 15.65 -14.73 9.62
CA GLN A 99 15.23 -13.41 10.11
C GLN A 99 16.17 -12.29 9.70
N ASP A 100 17.49 -12.49 9.80
CA ASP A 100 18.48 -11.49 9.37
C ASP A 100 18.33 -11.12 7.88
N SER A 101 17.98 -12.11 7.05
CA SER A 101 17.75 -11.88 5.62
C SER A 101 16.45 -11.08 5.40
N ILE A 102 15.38 -11.46 6.09
CA ILE A 102 14.09 -10.76 6.00
C ILE A 102 14.21 -9.33 6.55
N ASP A 103 14.98 -9.11 7.63
CA ASP A 103 15.28 -7.79 8.22
C ASP A 103 16.03 -6.88 7.24
N SER A 104 16.87 -7.46 6.39
CA SER A 104 17.55 -6.74 5.32
C SER A 104 16.59 -6.29 4.20
N TRP A 105 15.64 -7.14 3.79
CA TRP A 105 14.75 -6.86 2.65
C TRP A 105 13.47 -6.12 3.03
N LEU A 106 12.95 -6.38 4.22
CA LEU A 106 11.73 -5.80 4.77
C LEU A 106 12.01 -5.28 6.19
N PRO A 107 12.73 -4.16 6.36
CA PRO A 107 13.19 -3.73 7.68
C PRO A 107 12.04 -3.56 8.69
N PRO A 108 12.19 -4.00 9.96
CA PRO A 108 11.11 -3.96 10.94
C PRO A 108 10.60 -2.53 11.22
N GLY A 109 11.46 -1.52 11.16
CA GLY A 109 11.08 -0.11 11.32
C GLY A 109 10.37 0.53 10.11
N SER A 110 10.23 -0.18 9.00
CA SER A 110 9.60 0.36 7.78
C SER A 110 8.06 0.34 7.82
N GLY A 111 7.47 -0.46 8.70
CA GLY A 111 6.02 -0.74 8.73
C GLY A 111 5.51 -1.56 7.55
N LEU A 112 6.39 -2.07 6.66
CA LEU A 112 6.00 -2.86 5.49
C LEU A 112 5.42 -4.21 5.89
N ARG A 113 6.00 -4.89 6.88
CA ARG A 113 5.51 -6.18 7.39
C ARG A 113 4.13 -6.04 8.01
N ASP A 114 3.95 -5.09 8.91
CA ASP A 114 2.65 -4.83 9.54
C ASP A 114 1.56 -4.54 8.52
N ARG A 115 1.91 -3.79 7.46
CA ARG A 115 1.01 -3.49 6.36
C ARG A 115 0.69 -4.72 5.53
N LEU A 116 1.68 -5.56 5.23
CA LEU A 116 1.51 -6.82 4.53
C LEU A 116 0.57 -7.75 5.32
N ASP A 117 0.83 -7.95 6.61
CA ASP A 117 0.02 -8.78 7.50
C ASP A 117 -1.42 -8.28 7.63
N ARG A 118 -1.59 -6.95 7.72
CA ARG A 118 -2.93 -6.36 7.72
C ARG A 118 -3.69 -6.66 6.44
N ILE A 119 -3.05 -6.48 5.28
CA ILE A 119 -3.67 -6.78 3.98
C ILE A 119 -4.02 -8.26 3.87
N LEU A 120 -3.10 -9.17 4.21
CA LEU A 120 -3.34 -10.61 4.15
C LEU A 120 -4.42 -11.09 5.13
N ARG A 121 -4.65 -10.36 6.23
CA ARG A 121 -5.74 -10.61 7.17
C ARG A 121 -7.08 -10.10 6.63
N GLU A 122 -7.11 -8.90 6.07
CA GLU A 122 -8.31 -8.30 5.48
C GLU A 122 -8.73 -9.00 4.18
N TYR A 123 -7.77 -9.50 3.40
CA TYR A 123 -7.95 -10.15 2.11
C TYR A 123 -7.19 -11.48 2.07
N PRO A 124 -7.73 -12.57 2.66
CA PRO A 124 -7.03 -13.85 2.74
C PRO A 124 -6.64 -14.47 1.40
N GLY A 125 -7.43 -14.22 0.35
CA GLY A 125 -7.15 -14.64 -1.02
C GLY A 125 -6.27 -13.68 -1.82
N GLY A 126 -5.80 -12.59 -1.22
CA GLY A 126 -5.02 -11.57 -1.89
C GLY A 126 -5.84 -10.60 -2.75
N PHE A 127 -5.15 -9.83 -3.58
CA PHE A 127 -5.78 -8.98 -4.59
C PHE A 127 -5.81 -9.69 -5.94
N CYS A 128 -7.02 -10.03 -6.40
CA CYS A 128 -7.23 -10.57 -7.74
C CYS A 128 -7.55 -9.43 -8.72
N PRO A 129 -7.08 -9.51 -9.98
CA PRO A 129 -7.56 -8.64 -11.04
C PRO A 129 -9.08 -8.71 -11.15
N ILE A 130 -9.73 -7.56 -11.27
CA ILE A 130 -11.16 -7.49 -11.60
C ILE A 130 -11.28 -7.70 -13.11
N THR A 131 -11.11 -8.93 -13.58
CA THR A 131 -11.43 -9.30 -14.96
C THR A 131 -12.85 -9.81 -15.02
N LYS A 132 -13.61 -9.38 -16.03
CA LYS A 132 -14.82 -10.10 -16.42
C LYS A 132 -14.40 -11.42 -17.05
N GLU A 133 -15.14 -12.50 -16.82
CA GLU A 133 -14.86 -13.80 -17.45
C GLU A 133 -14.68 -13.63 -18.97
N GLY A 134 -13.51 -14.04 -19.48
CA GLY A 134 -13.16 -13.99 -20.91
C GLY A 134 -12.40 -12.73 -21.36
N GLU A 135 -12.19 -11.74 -20.49
CA GLU A 135 -11.41 -10.54 -20.83
C GLU A 135 -9.92 -10.81 -20.63
N LYS A 136 -9.14 -10.77 -21.71
CA LYS A 136 -7.67 -10.81 -21.62
C LYS A 136 -7.21 -9.49 -21.02
N VAL A 137 -6.48 -9.55 -19.91
CA VAL A 137 -5.71 -8.40 -19.44
C VAL A 137 -4.63 -8.15 -20.49
N GLU A 138 -4.81 -7.15 -21.35
CA GLU A 138 -3.71 -6.70 -22.19
C GLU A 138 -2.67 -6.07 -21.29
N MET A 139 -1.43 -6.58 -21.37
CA MET A 139 -0.33 -6.05 -20.60
C MET A 139 -0.07 -4.61 -21.03
N MET A 140 -0.28 -3.67 -20.11
CA MET A 140 0.03 -2.28 -20.36
C MET A 140 1.55 -2.09 -20.35
N ASP A 141 2.09 -1.56 -21.44
CA ASP A 141 3.51 -1.21 -21.56
C ASP A 141 3.95 -0.34 -20.36
N GLN A 142 5.19 -0.51 -19.90
CA GLN A 142 5.71 0.19 -18.73
C GLN A 142 5.64 1.72 -18.93
N ASP A 143 5.96 2.19 -20.13
CA ASP A 143 5.88 3.62 -20.47
C ASP A 143 4.43 4.13 -20.41
N MET A 144 3.48 3.28 -20.82
CA MET A 144 2.05 3.57 -20.71
C MET A 144 1.60 3.60 -19.25
N ALA A 145 2.02 2.63 -18.44
CA ALA A 145 1.73 2.57 -17.01
C ALA A 145 2.26 3.82 -16.26
N GLU A 146 3.47 4.26 -16.59
CA GLU A 146 4.03 5.49 -16.02
C GLU A 146 3.23 6.72 -16.43
N TRP A 147 2.83 6.80 -17.71
CA TRP A 147 2.02 7.90 -18.21
C TRP A 147 0.63 7.94 -17.54
N GLU A 148 -0.02 6.79 -17.39
CA GLU A 148 -1.31 6.68 -16.72
C GLU A 148 -1.21 7.08 -15.25
N LEU A 149 -0.16 6.66 -14.54
CA LEU A 149 0.07 7.05 -13.15
C LEU A 149 0.24 8.57 -13.03
N LYS A 150 1.06 9.18 -13.90
CA LYS A 150 1.24 10.64 -13.96
C LYS A 150 -0.09 11.35 -14.22
N ARG A 151 -0.87 10.86 -15.18
CA ARG A 151 -2.19 11.39 -15.52
C ARG A 151 -3.16 11.30 -14.33
N ALA A 152 -3.24 10.15 -13.68
CA ALA A 152 -4.09 9.93 -12.51
C ALA A 152 -3.73 10.88 -11.36
N ALA A 153 -2.43 11.07 -11.08
CA ALA A 153 -1.96 12.01 -10.05
C ALA A 153 -2.32 13.47 -10.38
N VAL A 154 -2.27 13.88 -11.65
CA VAL A 154 -2.75 15.20 -12.10
C VAL A 154 -4.25 15.35 -11.86
N LEU A 155 -5.04 14.35 -12.26
CA LEU A 155 -6.49 14.37 -12.09
C LEU A 155 -6.92 14.39 -10.62
N GLN A 156 -6.25 13.63 -9.74
CA GLN A 156 -6.52 13.66 -8.29
C GLN A 156 -6.24 15.03 -7.67
N ARG A 157 -5.14 15.68 -8.08
CA ARG A 157 -4.84 17.06 -7.65
C ARG A 157 -5.91 18.04 -8.14
N ALA A 158 -6.32 17.95 -9.41
CA ALA A 158 -7.38 18.79 -9.96
C ALA A 158 -8.71 18.59 -9.23
N ARG A 159 -9.10 17.33 -8.98
CA ARG A 159 -10.32 16.96 -8.23
C ARG A 159 -10.30 17.54 -6.81
N THR A 160 -9.15 17.48 -6.14
CA THR A 160 -8.99 18.04 -4.79
C THR A 160 -9.15 19.57 -4.79
N LYS A 161 -8.53 20.26 -5.75
CA LYS A 161 -8.69 21.73 -5.91
C LYS A 161 -10.14 22.13 -6.20
N LEU A 162 -10.82 21.43 -7.10
CA LEU A 162 -12.22 21.69 -7.41
C LEU A 162 -13.13 21.46 -6.21
N ARG A 163 -12.89 20.41 -5.41
CA ARG A 163 -13.62 20.18 -4.15
C ARG A 163 -13.39 21.33 -3.15
N ALA A 164 -12.18 21.85 -3.04
CA ALA A 164 -11.89 22.99 -2.16
C ALA A 164 -12.61 24.26 -2.62
N ILE A 165 -12.54 24.59 -3.91
CA ILE A 165 -13.25 25.75 -4.51
C ILE A 165 -14.76 25.61 -4.30
N HIS A 166 -15.31 24.42 -4.54
CA HIS A 166 -16.73 24.16 -4.32
C HIS A 166 -17.14 24.40 -2.86
N ARG A 167 -16.35 23.91 -1.89
CA ARG A 167 -16.58 24.17 -0.45
C ARG A 167 -16.54 25.65 -0.12
N LEU A 168 -15.55 26.39 -0.62
CA LEU A 168 -15.44 27.85 -0.43
C LEU A 168 -16.67 28.58 -1.00
N ASN A 169 -17.13 28.19 -2.19
CA ASN A 169 -18.32 28.77 -2.80
C ASN A 169 -19.60 28.47 -2.00
N VAL A 170 -19.73 27.27 -1.42
CA VAL A 170 -20.87 26.93 -0.55
C VAL A 170 -20.84 27.79 0.72
N MET A 171 -19.67 27.93 1.35
CA MET A 171 -19.52 28.78 2.55
C MET A 171 -19.83 30.25 2.27
N ALA A 172 -19.32 30.80 1.16
CA ALA A 172 -19.58 32.18 0.77
C ALA A 172 -21.08 32.43 0.51
N ARG A 173 -21.77 31.48 -0.15
CA ARG A 173 -23.23 31.57 -0.39
C ARG A 173 -24.04 31.51 0.90
N ASN A 174 -23.65 30.67 1.85
CA ASN A 174 -24.32 30.57 3.14
C ASN A 174 -24.11 31.86 3.97
N SER A 175 -22.89 32.41 3.98
CA SER A 175 -22.59 33.67 4.66
C SER A 175 -23.39 34.86 4.09
N ILE A 176 -23.61 34.92 2.77
CA ILE A 176 -24.47 35.95 2.16
C ILE A 176 -25.94 35.77 2.58
N ARG A 177 -26.43 34.52 2.62
CA ARG A 177 -27.80 34.23 3.08
C ARG A 177 -28.01 34.62 4.54
N ASP A 178 -27.07 34.29 5.42
CA ASP A 178 -27.16 34.61 6.85
C ASP A 178 -27.09 36.13 7.07
N SER A 179 -26.26 36.84 6.29
CA SER A 179 -26.22 38.30 6.30
C SER A 179 -27.56 38.92 5.86
N SER A 180 -28.21 38.38 4.82
CA SER A 180 -29.51 38.87 4.34
C SER A 180 -30.67 38.54 5.28
N ALA A 181 -30.59 37.45 6.04
CA ALA A 181 -31.60 37.11 7.05
C ALA A 181 -31.51 38.00 8.29
N SER A 182 -30.33 38.52 8.63
CA SER A 182 -30.14 39.44 9.77
C SER A 182 -30.60 40.88 9.50
N ALA A 183 -30.67 41.29 8.23
CA ALA A 183 -31.06 42.65 7.84
C ALA A 183 -32.59 42.89 7.86
N ASP A 184 -33.39 41.82 7.97
CA ASP A 184 -34.86 41.87 8.01
C ASP A 184 -35.43 41.72 9.43
N ALA A 185 -34.57 41.68 10.45
CA ALA A 185 -34.97 41.75 11.84
C ALA A 185 -35.20 43.23 12.22
N THR A 186 -36.45 43.68 12.12
CA THR A 186 -36.92 44.94 12.70
C THR A 186 -36.61 44.97 14.21
N PRO A 187 -36.07 46.07 14.75
CA PRO A 187 -35.86 46.18 16.19
C PRO A 187 -37.22 46.36 16.87
N GLU A 188 -37.71 45.33 17.55
CA GLU A 188 -38.77 45.50 18.54
C GLU A 188 -38.26 46.45 19.64
N ALA A 189 -39.00 47.55 19.82
CA ALA A 189 -38.72 48.58 20.79
C ALA A 189 -38.82 48.01 22.22
N VAL A 190 -37.68 47.84 22.89
CA VAL A 190 -37.63 47.53 24.31
C VAL A 190 -38.03 48.79 25.08
N THR A 191 -39.21 48.73 25.68
CA THR A 191 -39.75 49.78 26.55
C THR A 191 -39.00 49.72 27.89
N GLU A 192 -38.30 50.80 28.20
CA GLU A 192 -37.65 51.06 29.47
C GLU A 192 -38.72 51.23 30.56
N VAL A 193 -38.74 50.33 31.56
CA VAL A 193 -39.55 50.51 32.76
C VAL A 193 -38.61 50.58 33.96
N ALA A 194 -38.74 51.71 34.65
CA ALA A 194 -37.96 52.17 35.78
C ALA A 194 -37.92 51.19 36.97
N ALA A 195 -36.76 51.18 37.62
CA ALA A 195 -36.55 50.61 38.95
C ALA A 195 -37.31 51.41 40.02
N PRO A 196 -37.69 50.76 41.14
CA PRO A 196 -37.79 51.44 42.41
C PRO A 196 -36.77 50.90 43.42
N LEU A 197 -36.03 51.83 44.02
CA LEU A 197 -35.36 51.69 45.31
C LEU A 197 -36.41 51.44 46.40
N THR A 198 -36.16 50.50 47.31
CA THR A 198 -36.50 50.68 48.74
C THR A 198 -35.55 49.89 49.63
N ASP A 199 -35.12 50.56 50.69
CA ASP A 199 -34.30 50.06 51.80
C ASP A 199 -35.04 49.04 52.67
N ALA A 200 -34.32 48.02 53.15
CA ALA A 200 -34.59 47.40 54.46
C ALA A 200 -33.34 46.67 54.99
N GLN A 201 -32.99 47.01 56.22
CA GLN A 201 -31.84 46.58 56.99
C GLN A 201 -32.04 45.21 57.69
N ALA A 202 -30.93 44.66 58.21
CA ALA A 202 -30.80 43.70 59.32
C ALA A 202 -31.07 42.20 58.98
N GLU A 203 -30.32 41.17 59.43
CA GLU A 203 -29.64 40.91 60.71
C GLU A 203 -28.44 39.93 60.56
N ALA A 204 -27.56 39.97 61.58
CA ALA A 204 -26.61 38.98 62.17
C ALA A 204 -26.23 37.67 61.42
N GLN A 205 -24.95 37.33 61.24
CA GLN A 205 -24.01 36.71 62.22
C GLN A 205 -24.48 35.36 62.83
N GLU A 206 -23.55 34.38 62.81
CA GLU A 206 -23.54 33.00 63.36
C GLU A 206 -23.85 31.87 62.34
N ALA A 207 -23.11 30.77 62.23
CA ALA A 207 -21.91 30.29 62.92
C ALA A 207 -21.16 29.26 62.05
N SER A 208 -19.87 29.14 62.34
CA SER A 208 -18.99 28.03 61.99
C SER A 208 -19.54 26.68 62.47
N ALA A 209 -19.44 25.67 61.61
CA ALA A 209 -19.12 24.29 61.96
C ALA A 209 -18.43 23.62 60.77
#